data_AF-A0A8H7NQ78-F1
#
_entry.id   AF-A0A8H7NQ78-F1
#
_cell.length_a   1.000
_cell.length_b   1.000
_cell.length_c   1.000
_cell.angle_alpha   90.00
_cell.angle_beta   90.00
_cell.angle_gamma   90.00
#
_symmetry.space_group_name_H-M   'P 1'
#
loop_
_entity.id
_entity.type
_entity.pdbx_description
1 polymer ?
#
loop_
_entity_poly.entity_id
_entity_poly.type
_entity_poly.pdbx_seq_one_letter_code
_entity_poly.pdbx_strand_id
1 'polypeptide(L)'
;MSLFITYVLVLGRSLESSRGLLELLTPALALEADDSPLSLSLHAAAIQLWCLINSRSFSSSDKILTQAYSRLRTAIQDPSQRSCESNVLAALLLQRYERFSAVWNQHEQCHVHRNGALALLRQQKLDGIQSKHRGYLISQLFHIEVNICISKKTPFQASEMTWLTDRDLSILPSNPSTALDLIGASIANHQHIFYLLSAEKFITASKQELSQWYEDLEDTENQLHSWPDSVPRHWLPQTLQSGKHFDQSIITYAGYSDIYPNIQIASIWNLWRTYCLVLLRIKLALLDLFPSLYELVGVATNSFQIHR
;
A
#
# COMPACT_ATOMS: atom_id res chain seq x y z
N MET A 1 -3.70 -17.23 17.13
CA MET A 1 -4.00 -17.78 15.79
C MET A 1 -5.46 -17.58 15.38
N SER A 2 -6.46 -18.15 16.07
CA SER A 2 -7.88 -18.06 15.69
C SER A 2 -8.39 -16.62 15.43
N LEU A 3 -8.03 -15.66 16.29
CA LEU A 3 -8.41 -14.25 16.10
C LEU A 3 -7.79 -13.62 14.84
N PHE A 4 -6.53 -13.90 14.55
CA PHE A 4 -5.86 -13.39 13.35
C PHE A 4 -6.49 -14.00 12.08
N ILE A 5 -6.71 -15.32 12.07
CA ILE A 5 -7.35 -15.99 10.94
C ILE A 5 -8.75 -15.40 10.73
N THR A 6 -9.58 -15.37 11.76
CA THR A 6 -10.99 -14.98 11.64
C THR A 6 -11.15 -13.51 11.24
N TYR A 7 -10.45 -12.59 11.91
CA TYR A 7 -10.70 -11.16 11.75
C TYR A 7 -9.74 -10.45 10.79
N VAL A 8 -8.56 -11.03 10.51
CA VAL A 8 -7.56 -10.41 9.61
C VAL A 8 -7.51 -11.12 8.26
N LEU A 9 -7.55 -12.46 8.24
CA LEU A 9 -7.43 -13.25 7.01
C LEU A 9 -8.76 -13.52 6.31
N VAL A 10 -9.84 -13.76 7.05
CA VAL A 10 -11.10 -14.26 6.48
C VAL A 10 -12.15 -13.16 6.30
N LEU A 11 -12.39 -12.35 7.34
CA LEU A 11 -13.53 -11.44 7.33
C LEU A 11 -13.35 -10.25 6.37
N GLY A 12 -14.26 -10.12 5.40
CA GLY A 12 -14.32 -8.99 4.48
C GLY A 12 -13.20 -8.93 3.44
N ARG A 13 -12.51 -10.06 3.18
CA ARG A 13 -11.44 -10.16 2.20
C ARG A 13 -11.95 -10.69 0.86
N SER A 14 -11.53 -10.07 -0.23
CA SER A 14 -11.82 -10.53 -1.59
C SER A 14 -10.69 -10.18 -2.54
N LEU A 15 -10.43 -11.03 -3.54
CA LEU A 15 -9.45 -10.76 -4.58
C LEU A 15 -9.82 -9.53 -5.43
N GLU A 16 -11.11 -9.17 -5.48
CA GLU A 16 -11.61 -7.95 -6.12
C GLU A 16 -11.12 -6.68 -5.41
N SER A 17 -10.98 -6.73 -4.08
CA SER A 17 -10.50 -5.61 -3.26
C SER A 17 -9.04 -5.70 -2.86
N SER A 18 -8.36 -6.79 -3.19
CA SER A 18 -7.06 -7.09 -2.62
C SER A 18 -5.87 -6.79 -3.51
N ARG A 19 -4.76 -6.63 -2.82
CA ARG A 19 -3.41 -6.73 -3.37
C ARG A 19 -2.83 -8.14 -3.14
N GLY A 20 -3.66 -9.09 -2.71
CA GLY A 20 -3.38 -10.52 -2.75
C GLY A 20 -2.64 -11.15 -1.59
N LEU A 21 -1.98 -10.39 -0.71
CA LEU A 21 -1.19 -11.02 0.36
C LEU A 21 -2.03 -11.95 1.24
N LEU A 22 -3.14 -11.48 1.80
CA LEU A 22 -3.87 -12.22 2.83
C LEU A 22 -4.79 -13.29 2.23
N GLU A 23 -5.36 -12.99 1.07
CA GLU A 23 -6.25 -13.86 0.31
C GLU A 23 -5.54 -15.11 -0.20
N LEU A 24 -4.24 -15.02 -0.49
CA LEU A 24 -3.41 -16.15 -0.91
C LEU A 24 -2.90 -16.99 0.29
N LEU A 25 -2.98 -16.51 1.53
CA LEU A 25 -2.46 -17.25 2.69
C LEU A 25 -3.25 -18.51 3.00
N THR A 26 -4.58 -18.41 3.05
CA THR A 26 -5.44 -19.55 3.40
C THR A 26 -5.23 -20.76 2.49
N PRO A 27 -5.28 -20.64 1.14
CA PRO A 27 -5.02 -21.77 0.26
C PRO A 27 -3.57 -22.26 0.33
N ALA A 28 -2.58 -21.37 0.50
CA ALA A 28 -1.18 -21.76 0.60
C ALA A 28 -0.89 -22.54 1.90
N LEU A 29 -1.42 -22.09 3.05
CA LEU A 29 -1.24 -22.74 4.35
C LEU A 29 -1.84 -24.14 4.39
N ALA A 30 -2.95 -24.38 3.68
CA ALA A 30 -3.59 -25.68 3.63
C ALA A 30 -2.71 -26.78 3.00
N LEU A 31 -1.68 -26.39 2.25
CA LEU A 31 -0.75 -27.29 1.56
C LEU A 31 0.60 -27.43 2.29
N GLU A 32 0.81 -26.66 3.36
CA GLU A 32 2.10 -26.55 4.03
C GLU A 32 2.10 -27.27 5.39
N ALA A 33 3.27 -27.73 5.81
CA ALA A 33 3.44 -28.30 7.15
C ALA A 33 3.35 -27.21 8.24
N ASP A 34 2.99 -27.62 9.46
CA ASP A 34 2.87 -26.71 10.62
C ASP A 34 4.18 -25.98 10.96
N ASP A 35 5.34 -26.57 10.67
CA ASP A 35 6.67 -26.01 10.89
C ASP A 35 7.31 -25.42 9.61
N SER A 36 6.51 -25.25 8.55
CA SER A 36 6.93 -24.60 7.30
C SER A 36 7.36 -23.14 7.53
N PRO A 37 8.19 -22.57 6.65
CA PRO A 37 8.51 -21.14 6.68
C PRO A 37 7.25 -20.27 6.72
N LEU A 38 6.24 -20.60 5.90
CA LEU A 38 5.00 -19.85 5.81
C LEU A 38 4.20 -19.89 7.12
N SER A 39 4.00 -21.07 7.70
CA SER A 39 3.28 -21.24 8.96
C SER A 39 3.98 -20.47 10.08
N LEU A 40 5.29 -20.62 10.24
CA LEU A 40 6.04 -19.94 11.31
C LEU A 40 6.03 -18.42 11.15
N SER A 41 6.18 -17.90 9.93
CA SER A 41 6.08 -16.46 9.64
C SER A 41 4.69 -15.90 9.96
N LEU A 42 3.63 -16.66 9.67
CA LEU A 42 2.27 -16.28 10.04
C LEU A 42 2.09 -16.22 11.56
N HIS A 43 2.57 -17.22 12.28
CA HIS A 43 2.49 -17.26 13.73
C HIS A 43 3.22 -16.07 14.36
N ALA A 44 4.44 -15.76 13.89
CA ALA A 44 5.19 -14.59 14.35
C ALA A 44 4.41 -13.28 14.10
N ALA A 45 3.92 -13.06 12.88
CA ALA A 45 3.14 -11.87 12.54
C ALA A 45 1.84 -11.74 13.35
N ALA A 46 1.15 -12.86 13.60
CA ALA A 46 -0.08 -12.89 14.38
C ALA A 46 0.16 -12.59 15.86
N ILE A 47 1.23 -13.14 16.46
CA ILE A 47 1.63 -12.83 17.84
C ILE A 47 1.99 -11.35 17.94
N GLN A 48 2.75 -10.81 16.99
CA GLN A 48 3.15 -9.40 17.03
C GLN A 48 1.95 -8.45 16.91
N LEU A 49 0.99 -8.75 16.04
CA LEU A 49 -0.25 -7.96 15.97
C LEU A 49 -1.05 -8.04 17.28
N TRP A 50 -1.11 -9.23 17.89
CA TRP A 50 -1.78 -9.40 19.17
C TRP A 50 -1.11 -8.56 20.28
N CYS A 51 0.22 -8.54 20.32
CA CYS A 51 1.01 -7.71 21.21
C CYS A 51 0.71 -6.22 21.03
N LEU A 52 0.67 -5.76 19.78
CA LEU A 52 0.35 -4.38 19.41
C LEU A 52 -1.03 -3.96 19.93
N ILE A 53 -2.05 -4.80 19.70
CA ILE A 53 -3.44 -4.50 20.09
C ILE A 53 -3.62 -4.47 21.61
N ASN A 54 -2.92 -5.36 22.32
CA ASN A 54 -3.10 -5.51 23.78
C ASN A 54 -2.08 -4.72 24.60
N SER A 55 -1.23 -3.94 23.95
CA SER A 55 -0.12 -3.22 24.57
C SER A 55 0.80 -4.11 25.43
N ARG A 56 1.10 -5.32 24.95
CA ARG A 56 1.93 -6.31 25.70
C ARG A 56 3.21 -6.62 24.94
N SER A 57 4.31 -6.79 25.68
CA SER A 57 5.55 -7.36 25.16
C SER A 57 5.56 -8.88 25.39
N PHE A 58 5.86 -9.67 24.35
CA PHE A 58 6.02 -11.13 24.46
C PHE A 58 7.39 -11.56 23.94
N SER A 59 8.19 -12.18 24.82
CA SER A 59 9.46 -12.81 24.48
C SER A 59 9.31 -14.10 23.64
N SER A 60 8.10 -14.68 23.56
CA SER A 60 7.84 -15.89 22.77
C SER A 60 7.85 -15.65 21.26
N SER A 61 7.64 -14.39 20.82
CA SER A 61 7.72 -14.01 19.42
C SER A 61 9.11 -14.28 18.84
N ASP A 62 10.15 -13.99 19.60
CA ASP A 62 11.55 -14.07 19.14
C ASP A 62 11.96 -15.50 18.79
N LYS A 63 11.49 -16.50 19.55
CA LYS A 63 11.76 -17.92 19.27
C LYS A 63 11.14 -18.37 17.96
N ILE A 64 9.86 -18.07 17.76
CA ILE A 64 9.12 -18.44 16.54
C ILE A 64 9.69 -17.68 15.34
N LEU A 65 10.03 -16.40 15.51
CA LEU A 65 10.66 -15.59 14.48
C LEU A 65 12.03 -16.16 14.08
N THR A 66 12.86 -16.54 15.05
CA THR A 66 14.17 -17.16 14.79
C THR A 66 14.02 -18.47 14.03
N GLN A 67 13.01 -19.29 14.39
CA GLN A 67 12.69 -20.51 13.66
C GLN A 67 12.21 -20.21 12.23
N ALA A 68 11.34 -19.22 12.04
CA ALA A 68 10.86 -18.79 10.73
C ALA A 68 12.03 -18.36 9.83
N TYR A 69 12.96 -17.56 10.35
CA TYR A 69 14.17 -17.16 9.63
C TYR A 69 15.05 -18.34 9.27
N SER A 70 15.29 -19.26 10.21
CA SER A 70 16.08 -20.46 9.94
C SER A 70 15.46 -21.32 8.85
N ARG A 71 14.15 -21.60 8.93
CA ARG A 71 13.44 -22.44 7.95
C ARG A 71 13.38 -21.79 6.59
N LEU A 72 13.06 -20.49 6.51
CA LEU A 72 13.05 -19.77 5.25
C LEU A 72 14.45 -19.76 4.62
N ARG A 73 15.50 -19.54 5.41
CA ARG A 73 16.89 -19.57 4.93
C ARG A 73 17.25 -20.94 4.34
N THR A 74 16.87 -22.03 4.99
CA THR A 74 17.10 -23.39 4.46
C THR A 74 16.33 -23.60 3.16
N ALA A 75 15.04 -23.21 3.12
CA ALA A 75 14.20 -23.39 1.93
C ALA A 75 14.70 -22.60 0.71
N ILE A 76 15.22 -21.37 0.90
CA ILE A 76 15.78 -20.58 -0.21
C ILE A 76 17.11 -21.10 -0.74
N GLN A 77 17.84 -21.90 0.05
CA GLN A 77 19.08 -22.52 -0.39
C GLN A 77 18.82 -23.70 -1.34
N ASP A 78 17.75 -24.45 -1.13
CA ASP A 78 17.29 -25.52 -2.01
C ASP A 78 16.74 -24.96 -3.34
N PRO A 79 17.37 -25.26 -4.50
CA PRO A 79 16.90 -24.78 -5.80
C PRO A 79 15.45 -25.15 -6.13
N SER A 80 14.95 -26.28 -5.61
CA SER A 80 13.59 -26.76 -5.87
C SER A 80 12.52 -25.99 -5.08
N GLN A 81 12.89 -25.49 -3.90
CA GLN A 81 11.97 -24.76 -3.01
C GLN A 81 12.15 -23.25 -3.07
N ARG A 82 13.29 -22.77 -3.57
CA ARG A 82 13.72 -21.36 -3.50
C ARG A 82 12.64 -20.39 -3.91
N SER A 83 12.03 -20.65 -5.04
CA SER A 83 11.05 -19.79 -5.66
C SER A 83 9.63 -20.31 -5.51
N CYS A 84 9.33 -21.15 -4.52
CA CYS A 84 7.95 -21.53 -4.21
C CYS A 84 7.15 -20.32 -3.73
N GLU A 85 5.87 -20.26 -4.11
CA GLU A 85 4.94 -19.18 -3.73
C GLU A 85 4.84 -19.02 -2.21
N SER A 86 4.83 -20.13 -1.47
CA SER A 86 4.80 -20.14 0.00
C SER A 86 6.00 -19.44 0.63
N ASN A 87 7.19 -19.55 0.04
CA ASN A 87 8.39 -18.85 0.52
C ASN A 87 8.35 -17.34 0.21
N VAL A 88 7.75 -16.94 -0.90
CA VAL A 88 7.48 -15.52 -1.20
C VAL A 88 6.48 -14.95 -0.19
N LEU A 89 5.39 -15.66 0.07
CA LEU A 89 4.38 -15.30 1.07
C LEU A 89 4.98 -15.23 2.49
N ALA A 90 5.84 -16.18 2.85
CA ALA A 90 6.58 -16.17 4.11
C ALA A 90 7.44 -14.90 4.26
N ALA A 91 8.20 -14.54 3.23
CA ALA A 91 8.99 -13.30 3.22
C ALA A 91 8.10 -12.05 3.35
N LEU A 92 6.95 -11.99 2.67
CA LEU A 92 6.00 -10.89 2.82
C LEU A 92 5.35 -10.82 4.22
N LEU A 93 5.10 -11.96 4.86
CA LEU A 93 4.64 -12.02 6.25
C LEU A 93 5.70 -11.55 7.23
N LEU A 94 6.97 -11.89 7.01
CA LEU A 94 8.09 -11.34 7.80
C LEU A 94 8.20 -9.83 7.59
N GLN A 95 7.98 -9.33 6.37
CA GLN A 95 7.90 -7.89 6.13
C GLN A 95 6.75 -7.23 6.91
N ARG A 96 5.62 -7.93 7.08
CA ARG A 96 4.47 -7.48 7.88
C ARG A 96 4.78 -7.50 9.38
N TYR A 97 5.49 -8.53 9.86
CA TYR A 97 6.01 -8.60 11.22
C TYR A 97 6.88 -7.36 11.54
N GLU A 98 7.87 -7.06 10.68
CA GLU A 98 8.75 -5.89 10.88
C GLU A 98 7.97 -4.57 10.95
N ARG A 99 6.87 -4.45 10.20
CA ARG A 99 5.99 -3.27 10.28
C ARG A 99 5.29 -3.15 11.62
N PHE A 100 4.74 -4.25 12.14
CA PHE A 100 4.10 -4.22 13.46
C PHE A 100 5.13 -3.92 14.56
N SER A 101 6.32 -4.49 14.46
CA SER A 101 7.43 -4.21 15.38
C SER A 101 7.92 -2.76 15.29
N ALA A 102 8.00 -2.18 14.10
CA ALA A 102 8.39 -0.78 13.90
C ALA A 102 7.39 0.21 14.52
N VAL A 103 6.09 -0.05 14.38
CA VAL A 103 5.04 0.77 15.02
C VAL A 103 5.17 0.71 16.55
N TRP A 104 5.42 -0.48 17.09
CA TRP A 104 5.56 -0.68 18.54
C TRP A 104 6.83 -0.04 19.12
N ASN A 105 7.97 -0.24 18.47
CA ASN A 105 9.27 0.21 18.97
C ASN A 105 9.67 1.62 18.49
N GLN A 106 8.86 2.28 17.65
CA GLN A 106 9.18 3.57 17.00
C GLN A 106 10.50 3.53 16.21
N HIS A 107 10.85 2.37 15.64
CA HIS A 107 12.07 2.18 14.86
C HIS A 107 11.81 2.29 13.36
N GLU A 108 12.86 2.56 12.58
CA GLU A 108 12.76 2.53 11.13
C GLU A 108 12.42 1.12 10.63
N GLN A 109 11.47 1.04 9.70
CA GLN A 109 11.05 -0.22 9.11
C GLN A 109 12.19 -0.84 8.29
N CYS A 110 12.50 -2.10 8.57
CA CYS A 110 13.44 -2.88 7.79
C CYS A 110 12.79 -3.41 6.50
N HIS A 111 13.43 -3.22 5.33
CA HIS A 111 12.87 -3.58 4.01
C HIS A 111 13.53 -4.81 3.37
N VAL A 112 14.42 -5.53 4.08
CA VAL A 112 15.15 -6.68 3.52
C VAL A 112 14.22 -7.80 3.08
N HIS A 113 13.13 -8.06 3.80
CA HIS A 113 12.19 -9.13 3.48
C HIS A 113 11.38 -8.84 2.23
N ARG A 114 10.99 -7.58 1.98
CA ARG A 114 10.44 -7.13 0.70
C ARG A 114 11.44 -7.39 -0.44
N ASN A 115 12.68 -6.96 -0.27
CA ASN A 115 13.71 -7.12 -1.30
C ASN A 115 14.00 -8.60 -1.60
N GLY A 116 13.98 -9.44 -0.55
CA GLY A 116 14.04 -10.90 -0.67
C GLY A 116 12.88 -11.45 -1.47
N ALA A 117 11.64 -11.12 -1.11
CA ALA A 117 10.44 -11.55 -1.85
C ALA A 117 10.49 -11.15 -3.33
N LEU A 118 10.92 -9.93 -3.63
CA LEU A 118 11.13 -9.45 -4.99
C LEU A 118 12.18 -10.28 -5.75
N ALA A 119 13.32 -10.58 -5.12
CA ALA A 119 14.36 -11.41 -5.73
C ALA A 119 13.86 -12.84 -6.03
N LEU A 120 13.08 -13.44 -5.12
CA LEU A 120 12.51 -14.77 -5.30
C LEU A 120 11.52 -14.82 -6.48
N LEU A 121 10.67 -13.79 -6.62
CA LEU A 121 9.73 -13.68 -7.74
C LEU A 121 10.44 -13.47 -9.08
N ARG A 122 11.55 -12.72 -9.12
CA ARG A 122 12.32 -12.53 -10.35
C ARG A 122 12.91 -13.83 -10.89
N GLN A 123 13.20 -14.81 -10.03
CA GLN A 123 13.77 -16.10 -10.40
C GLN A 123 12.74 -17.12 -10.91
N GLN A 124 11.44 -16.90 -10.68
CA GLN A 124 10.38 -17.79 -11.18
C GLN A 124 10.21 -17.67 -12.70
N LYS A 125 10.18 -18.82 -13.40
CA LYS A 125 9.72 -18.91 -14.80
C LYS A 125 8.22 -18.61 -14.89
N LEU A 126 7.77 -18.10 -16.04
CA LEU A 126 6.37 -17.75 -16.29
C LEU A 126 5.65 -18.95 -16.92
N ASP A 127 5.09 -19.84 -16.10
CA ASP A 127 4.27 -20.95 -16.60
C ASP A 127 2.81 -20.83 -16.12
N GLY A 128 1.86 -20.63 -17.03
CA GLY A 128 0.41 -20.83 -16.81
C GLY A 128 -0.22 -20.15 -15.58
N ILE A 129 -1.13 -20.86 -14.89
CA ILE A 129 -2.01 -20.39 -13.79
C ILE A 129 -1.25 -19.69 -12.64
N GLN A 130 0.04 -20.01 -12.44
CA GLN A 130 0.94 -19.32 -11.50
C GLN A 130 1.08 -17.82 -11.79
N SER A 131 0.74 -17.37 -13.01
CA SER A 131 0.73 -15.97 -13.43
C SER A 131 -0.25 -15.09 -12.63
N LYS A 132 -1.43 -15.59 -12.24
CA LYS A 132 -2.45 -14.75 -11.57
C LYS A 132 -2.07 -14.45 -10.12
N HIS A 133 -1.73 -15.47 -9.32
CA HIS A 133 -1.27 -15.26 -7.94
C HIS A 133 0.01 -14.43 -7.89
N ARG A 134 0.91 -14.68 -8.85
CA ARG A 134 2.10 -13.85 -9.03
C ARG A 134 1.74 -12.40 -9.27
N GLY A 135 0.79 -12.09 -10.16
CA GLY A 135 0.28 -10.72 -10.37
C GLY A 135 -0.14 -10.03 -9.08
N TYR A 136 -0.86 -10.74 -8.23
CA TYR A 136 -1.25 -10.28 -6.90
C TYR A 136 -0.05 -10.05 -5.97
N LEU A 137 0.89 -10.99 -5.85
CA LEU A 137 2.11 -10.81 -5.03
C LEU A 137 2.96 -9.61 -5.49
N ILE A 138 2.99 -9.40 -6.80
CA ILE A 138 3.66 -8.27 -7.42
C ILE A 138 2.92 -6.97 -7.07
N SER A 139 1.59 -6.94 -7.19
CA SER A 139 0.78 -5.80 -6.76
C SER A 139 1.00 -5.48 -5.29
N GLN A 140 1.16 -6.48 -4.43
CA GLN A 140 1.53 -6.26 -3.02
C GLN A 140 2.90 -5.59 -2.86
N LEU A 141 3.91 -6.03 -3.59
CA LEU A 141 5.26 -5.44 -3.55
C LEU A 141 5.27 -4.01 -4.11
N PHE A 142 4.50 -3.78 -5.17
CA PHE A 142 4.27 -2.48 -5.78
C PHE A 142 3.65 -1.52 -4.76
N HIS A 143 2.55 -1.93 -4.12
CA HIS A 143 1.93 -1.16 -3.05
C HIS A 143 2.88 -0.85 -1.90
N ILE A 144 3.68 -1.83 -1.46
CA ILE A 144 4.67 -1.61 -0.41
C ILE A 144 5.64 -0.52 -0.82
N GLU A 145 6.12 -0.53 -2.06
CA GLU A 145 7.07 0.45 -2.57
C GLU A 145 6.48 1.84 -2.66
N VAL A 146 5.29 1.98 -3.25
CA VAL A 146 4.60 3.28 -3.33
C VAL A 146 4.45 3.91 -1.95
N ASN A 147 4.06 3.13 -0.93
CA ASN A 147 3.99 3.64 0.44
C ASN A 147 5.35 4.07 1.01
N ILE A 148 6.43 3.34 0.69
CA ILE A 148 7.78 3.71 1.12
C ILE A 148 8.17 5.04 0.47
N CYS A 149 7.98 5.17 -0.85
CA CYS A 149 8.28 6.39 -1.60
C CYS A 149 7.55 7.60 -1.02
N ILE A 150 6.25 7.48 -0.77
CA ILE A 150 5.43 8.56 -0.18
C ILE A 150 5.89 8.89 1.25
N SER A 151 6.14 7.87 2.07
CA SER A 151 6.55 8.09 3.48
C SER A 151 7.92 8.77 3.57
N LYS A 152 8.85 8.38 2.68
CA LYS A 152 10.22 8.90 2.65
C LYS A 152 10.40 10.12 1.74
N LYS A 153 9.36 10.52 1.01
CA LYS A 153 9.39 11.60 -0.01
C LYS A 153 10.48 11.34 -1.07
N THR A 154 10.67 10.08 -1.43
CA THR A 154 11.60 9.65 -2.48
C THR A 154 10.81 9.36 -3.76
N PRO A 155 11.42 9.52 -4.94
CA PRO A 155 10.71 9.26 -6.18
C PRO A 155 10.43 7.75 -6.30
N PHE A 156 9.35 7.41 -6.98
CA PHE A 156 9.10 6.05 -7.41
C PHE A 156 10.05 5.71 -8.57
N GLN A 157 11.04 4.88 -8.29
CA GLN A 157 12.02 4.43 -9.29
C GLN A 157 11.45 3.25 -10.07
N ALA A 158 10.85 3.53 -11.23
CA ALA A 158 10.39 2.48 -12.14
C ALA A 158 11.51 1.51 -12.54
N SER A 159 12.79 1.93 -12.44
CA SER A 159 13.97 1.10 -12.66
C SER A 159 14.05 -0.15 -11.77
N GLU A 160 13.56 -0.11 -10.52
CA GLU A 160 13.47 -1.30 -9.65
C GLU A 160 12.37 -2.27 -10.09
N MET A 161 11.44 -1.78 -10.88
CA MET A 161 10.31 -2.50 -11.45
C MET A 161 10.44 -2.59 -12.99
N THR A 162 11.63 -2.38 -13.56
CA THR A 162 11.82 -2.47 -15.02
C THR A 162 11.48 -3.85 -15.56
N TRP A 163 11.76 -4.88 -14.78
CA TRP A 163 11.33 -6.25 -15.07
C TRP A 163 9.80 -6.44 -15.09
N LEU A 164 9.02 -5.45 -14.62
CA LEU A 164 7.56 -5.36 -14.73
C LEU A 164 7.10 -4.46 -15.86
N THR A 165 7.89 -3.47 -16.29
CA THR A 165 7.58 -2.63 -17.46
C THR A 165 8.04 -3.28 -18.76
N ASP A 166 9.08 -4.13 -18.72
CA ASP A 166 9.50 -5.04 -19.80
C ASP A 166 8.51 -6.21 -19.95
N ARG A 167 7.68 -6.43 -18.92
CA ARG A 167 6.54 -7.33 -18.98
C ARG A 167 5.27 -6.50 -19.18
N ASP A 168 4.29 -7.11 -19.80
CA ASP A 168 3.00 -6.48 -19.98
C ASP A 168 2.37 -6.20 -18.59
N LEU A 169 2.01 -4.93 -18.31
CA LEU A 169 1.31 -4.53 -17.09
C LEU A 169 -0.01 -5.30 -16.90
N SER A 170 -0.48 -6.02 -17.93
CA SER A 170 -1.55 -7.02 -17.85
C SER A 170 -1.33 -8.12 -16.79
N ILE A 171 -0.10 -8.31 -16.29
CA ILE A 171 0.14 -9.24 -15.16
C ILE A 171 -0.45 -8.72 -13.85
N LEU A 172 -0.61 -7.41 -13.69
CA LEU A 172 -1.19 -6.83 -12.48
C LEU A 172 -2.71 -7.08 -12.44
N PRO A 173 -3.29 -7.30 -11.25
CA PRO A 173 -4.73 -7.41 -11.12
C PRO A 173 -5.43 -6.14 -11.61
N SER A 174 -6.40 -6.29 -12.51
CA SER A 174 -7.27 -5.19 -12.91
C SER A 174 -8.33 -4.99 -11.84
N ASN A 175 -7.97 -4.27 -10.77
CA ASN A 175 -8.88 -3.91 -9.70
C ASN A 175 -8.65 -2.49 -9.19
N PRO A 176 -9.64 -1.86 -8.51
CA PRO A 176 -9.51 -0.47 -8.09
C PRO A 176 -8.36 -0.26 -7.09
N SER A 177 -8.01 -1.26 -6.28
CA SER A 177 -6.89 -1.13 -5.33
C SER A 177 -5.54 -0.99 -6.05
N THR A 178 -5.32 -1.77 -7.10
CA THR A 178 -4.10 -1.69 -7.93
C THR A 178 -4.08 -0.42 -8.76
N ALA A 179 -5.22 0.00 -9.32
CA ALA A 179 -5.33 1.28 -10.02
C ALA A 179 -4.96 2.47 -9.11
N LEU A 180 -5.38 2.43 -7.85
CA LEU A 180 -5.02 3.45 -6.87
C LEU A 180 -3.52 3.48 -6.58
N ASP A 181 -2.86 2.31 -6.52
CA ASP A 181 -1.40 2.26 -6.31
C ASP A 181 -0.66 2.88 -7.50
N LEU A 182 -1.12 2.67 -8.74
CA LEU A 182 -0.53 3.29 -9.94
C LEU A 182 -0.59 4.82 -9.87
N ILE A 183 -1.74 5.37 -9.48
CA ILE A 183 -1.88 6.82 -9.21
C ILE A 183 -0.92 7.24 -8.09
N GLY A 184 -0.83 6.44 -7.03
CA GLY A 184 0.08 6.66 -5.91
C GLY A 184 1.56 6.75 -6.31
N ALA A 185 2.00 6.02 -7.34
CA ALA A 185 3.36 6.11 -7.86
C ALA A 185 3.64 7.50 -8.48
N SER A 186 2.70 8.05 -9.25
CA SER A 186 2.78 9.42 -9.76
C SER A 186 2.79 10.44 -8.62
N ILE A 187 1.92 10.26 -7.62
CA ILE A 187 1.88 11.13 -6.43
C ILE A 187 3.20 11.13 -5.67
N ALA A 188 3.86 9.98 -5.54
CA ALA A 188 5.17 9.89 -4.91
C ALA A 188 6.22 10.74 -5.67
N ASN A 189 6.17 10.73 -7.01
CA ASN A 189 7.05 11.55 -7.84
C ASN A 189 6.78 13.05 -7.65
N HIS A 190 5.51 13.48 -7.67
CA HIS A 190 5.16 14.89 -7.41
C HIS A 190 5.58 15.32 -6.01
N GLN A 191 5.37 14.48 -5.00
CA GLN A 191 5.77 14.76 -3.62
C GLN A 191 7.29 14.87 -3.49
N HIS A 192 8.05 14.04 -4.21
CA HIS A 192 9.50 14.14 -4.25
C HIS A 192 9.97 15.46 -4.89
N ILE A 193 9.41 15.82 -6.05
CA ILE A 193 9.73 17.09 -6.71
C ILE A 193 9.42 18.26 -5.77
N PHE A 194 8.24 18.28 -5.17
CA PHE A 194 7.86 19.30 -4.19
C PHE A 194 8.79 19.33 -2.98
N TYR A 195 9.22 18.18 -2.47
CA TYR A 195 10.19 18.11 -1.38
C TYR A 195 11.52 18.78 -1.77
N LEU A 196 12.03 18.54 -2.99
CA LEU A 196 13.23 19.20 -3.50
C LEU A 196 13.04 20.72 -3.67
N LEU A 197 11.88 21.16 -4.17
CA LEU A 197 11.51 22.58 -4.27
C LEU A 197 11.54 23.26 -2.89
N SER A 198 10.90 22.64 -1.89
CA SER A 198 10.78 23.19 -0.54
C SER A 198 12.10 23.22 0.24
N ALA A 199 13.10 22.44 -0.17
CA ALA A 199 14.40 22.34 0.48
C ALA A 199 15.47 23.28 -0.14
N GLU A 200 15.05 24.34 -0.85
CA GLU A 200 15.91 25.32 -1.53
C GLU A 200 16.84 24.76 -2.62
N LYS A 201 16.67 23.49 -3.02
CA LYS A 201 17.52 22.81 -4.02
C LYS A 201 17.07 23.00 -5.48
N PHE A 202 16.16 23.94 -5.74
CA PHE A 202 15.56 24.15 -7.05
C PHE A 202 15.51 25.63 -7.45
N ILE A 203 16.55 26.39 -7.07
CA ILE A 203 16.73 27.81 -7.44
C ILE A 203 16.90 28.01 -8.97
N THR A 204 16.98 26.93 -9.76
CA THR A 204 17.34 26.98 -11.19
C THR A 204 16.27 26.49 -12.17
N ALA A 205 15.08 26.08 -11.72
CA ALA A 205 14.05 25.62 -12.67
C ALA A 205 13.48 26.76 -13.51
N SER A 206 13.39 26.51 -14.80
CA SER A 206 12.75 27.41 -15.73
C SER A 206 11.23 27.44 -15.49
N LYS A 207 10.62 28.55 -15.89
CA LYS A 207 9.17 28.73 -15.90
C LYS A 207 8.45 27.61 -16.66
N GLN A 208 9.05 27.14 -17.76
CA GLN A 208 8.50 26.06 -18.58
C GLN A 208 8.49 24.71 -17.85
N GLU A 209 9.56 24.37 -17.13
CA GLU A 209 9.63 23.13 -16.34
C GLU A 209 8.59 23.13 -15.20
N LEU A 210 8.40 24.27 -14.55
CA LEU A 210 7.37 24.42 -13.52
C LEU A 210 5.95 24.33 -14.08
N SER A 211 5.70 24.91 -15.26
CA SER A 211 4.41 24.79 -15.95
C SER A 211 4.12 23.34 -16.34
N GLN A 212 5.08 22.63 -16.96
CA GLN A 212 4.90 21.22 -17.34
C GLN A 212 4.63 20.34 -16.12
N TRP A 213 5.41 20.52 -15.04
CA TRP A 213 5.19 19.74 -13.82
C TRP A 213 3.82 20.02 -13.18
N TYR A 214 3.32 21.25 -13.29
CA TYR A 214 1.98 21.59 -12.82
C TYR A 214 0.88 20.91 -13.65
N GLU A 215 1.02 20.88 -14.98
CA GLU A 215 0.10 20.13 -15.85
C GLU A 215 0.08 18.63 -15.48
N ASP A 216 1.26 18.02 -15.28
CA ASP A 216 1.36 16.61 -14.86
C ASP A 216 0.72 16.37 -13.47
N LEU A 217 0.79 17.36 -12.58
CA LEU A 217 0.17 17.33 -11.26
C LEU A 217 -1.37 17.37 -11.37
N GLU A 218 -1.91 18.22 -12.24
CA GLU A 218 -3.34 18.30 -12.53
C GLU A 218 -3.87 17.00 -13.17
N ASP A 219 -3.11 16.42 -14.10
CA ASP A 219 -3.46 15.12 -14.70
C ASP A 219 -3.53 14.02 -13.64
N THR A 220 -2.57 13.98 -12.72
CA THR A 220 -2.58 13.03 -11.60
C THR A 220 -3.76 13.27 -10.65
N GLU A 221 -4.09 14.53 -10.38
CA GLU A 221 -5.25 14.91 -9.56
C GLU A 221 -6.57 14.49 -10.22
N ASN A 222 -6.71 14.68 -11.53
CA ASN A 222 -7.87 14.24 -12.32
C ASN A 222 -8.03 12.72 -12.31
N GLN A 223 -6.93 11.96 -12.44
CA GLN A 223 -6.95 10.51 -12.30
C GLN A 223 -7.38 10.09 -10.88
N LEU A 224 -6.89 10.77 -9.85
CA LEU A 224 -7.27 10.49 -8.47
C LEU A 224 -8.75 10.80 -8.19
N HIS A 225 -9.30 11.88 -8.75
CA HIS A 225 -10.70 12.26 -8.58
C HIS A 225 -11.69 11.42 -9.39
N SER A 226 -11.24 10.82 -10.50
CA SER A 226 -12.05 9.86 -11.27
C SER A 226 -11.98 8.43 -10.71
N TRP A 227 -10.99 8.12 -9.85
CA TRP A 227 -10.88 6.80 -9.24
C TRP A 227 -12.14 6.31 -8.52
N PRO A 228 -12.89 7.13 -7.74
CA PRO A 228 -14.17 6.73 -7.15
C PRO A 228 -15.21 6.19 -8.14
N ASP A 229 -15.19 6.64 -9.40
CA ASP A 229 -16.13 6.17 -10.42
C ASP A 229 -15.79 4.73 -10.88
N SER A 230 -14.56 4.28 -10.63
CA SER A 230 -14.12 2.92 -10.95
C SER A 230 -14.46 1.89 -9.86
N VAL A 231 -14.90 2.32 -8.67
CA VAL A 231 -15.17 1.38 -7.57
C VAL A 231 -16.58 0.76 -7.65
N PRO A 232 -16.74 -0.52 -7.29
CA PRO A 232 -18.06 -1.13 -7.18
C PRO A 232 -18.96 -0.37 -6.19
N ARG A 233 -20.25 -0.25 -6.51
CA ARG A 233 -21.24 0.47 -5.67
C ARG A 233 -21.26 0.01 -4.21
N HIS A 234 -21.03 -1.29 -3.98
CA HIS A 234 -21.05 -1.86 -2.64
C HIS A 234 -19.82 -1.45 -1.80
N TRP A 235 -18.80 -0.79 -2.38
CA TRP A 235 -17.66 -0.22 -1.65
C TRP A 235 -17.86 1.24 -1.25
N LEU A 236 -18.89 1.91 -1.76
CA LEU A 236 -19.12 3.32 -1.50
C LEU A 236 -19.35 3.55 0.00
N PRO A 237 -18.78 4.62 0.58
CA PRO A 237 -19.02 4.94 1.97
C PRO A 237 -20.50 5.24 2.20
N GLN A 238 -21.04 4.71 3.30
CA GLN A 238 -22.32 5.16 3.83
C GLN A 238 -22.06 6.24 4.88
N THR A 239 -22.33 7.49 4.52
CA THR A 239 -22.16 8.62 5.43
C THR A 239 -23.34 8.71 6.40
N LEU A 240 -23.03 8.60 7.70
CA LEU A 240 -23.98 8.75 8.79
C LEU A 240 -23.75 10.06 9.54
N GLN A 241 -24.85 10.66 9.97
CA GLN A 241 -24.87 11.89 10.78
C GLN A 241 -25.09 11.58 12.27
N SER A 242 -24.25 12.17 13.12
CA SER A 242 -24.33 12.10 14.59
C SER A 242 -25.62 12.74 15.12
N GLY A 243 -26.17 12.18 16.20
CA GLY A 243 -27.44 12.59 16.79
C GLY A 243 -28.68 12.19 15.98
N LYS A 244 -28.52 11.83 14.69
CA LYS A 244 -29.58 11.28 13.84
C LYS A 244 -29.51 9.77 13.72
N HIS A 245 -28.32 9.23 13.42
CA HIS A 245 -28.14 7.80 13.14
C HIS A 245 -27.40 7.07 14.26
N PHE A 246 -26.66 7.78 15.10
CA PHE A 246 -25.90 7.21 16.20
C PHE A 246 -25.66 8.24 17.31
N ASP A 247 -25.28 7.76 18.49
CA ASP A 247 -25.09 8.57 19.68
C ASP A 247 -23.91 9.57 19.54
N GLN A 248 -24.04 10.73 20.18
CA GLN A 248 -23.00 11.78 20.16
C GLN A 248 -21.69 11.37 20.84
N SER A 249 -21.68 10.26 21.61
CA SER A 249 -20.48 9.68 22.20
C SER A 249 -19.50 9.11 21.18
N ILE A 250 -19.94 8.84 19.94
CA ILE A 250 -19.06 8.35 18.88
C ILE A 250 -18.28 9.52 18.29
N ILE A 251 -16.95 9.37 18.21
CA ILE A 251 -16.06 10.38 17.61
C ILE A 251 -16.41 10.54 16.13
N THR A 252 -16.63 11.80 15.71
CA THR A 252 -16.97 12.15 14.34
C THR A 252 -16.10 13.27 13.81
N TYR A 253 -16.01 13.37 12.48
CA TYR A 253 -15.44 14.52 11.81
C TYR A 253 -16.58 15.42 11.33
N ALA A 254 -16.66 16.64 11.87
CA ALA A 254 -17.72 17.59 11.57
C ALA A 254 -19.16 17.04 11.76
N GLY A 255 -19.36 16.10 12.70
CA GLY A 255 -20.66 15.48 12.95
C GLY A 255 -21.03 14.32 12.02
N TYR A 256 -20.12 13.90 11.14
CA TYR A 256 -20.32 12.79 10.21
C TYR A 256 -19.35 11.63 10.46
N SER A 257 -19.76 10.43 10.07
CA SER A 257 -18.96 9.21 10.08
C SER A 257 -19.25 8.38 8.83
N ASP A 258 -18.20 7.97 8.13
CA ASP A 258 -18.31 7.07 6.98
C ASP A 258 -18.20 5.61 7.44
N ILE A 259 -19.22 4.81 7.11
CA ILE A 259 -19.21 3.36 7.32
C ILE A 259 -18.84 2.66 6.02
N TYR A 260 -17.98 1.64 6.14
CA TYR A 260 -17.56 0.78 5.04
C TYR A 260 -17.99 -0.67 5.29
N PRO A 261 -18.14 -1.48 4.24
CA PRO A 261 -18.52 -2.89 4.37
C PRO A 261 -17.52 -3.71 5.20
N ASN A 262 -16.23 -3.35 5.14
CA ASN A 262 -15.17 -4.02 5.88
C ASN A 262 -13.92 -3.11 5.99
N ILE A 263 -12.97 -3.56 6.82
CA ILE A 263 -11.72 -2.83 7.10
C ILE A 263 -10.81 -2.68 5.87
N GLN A 264 -10.88 -3.61 4.91
CA GLN A 264 -10.10 -3.52 3.68
C GLN A 264 -10.58 -2.37 2.80
N ILE A 265 -11.89 -2.28 2.57
CA ILE A 265 -12.49 -1.17 1.81
C ILE A 265 -12.23 0.16 2.51
N ALA A 266 -12.41 0.21 3.84
CA ALA A 266 -12.05 1.39 4.62
C ALA A 266 -10.58 1.79 4.42
N SER A 267 -9.65 0.83 4.41
CA SER A 267 -8.22 1.08 4.21
C SER A 267 -7.92 1.62 2.81
N ILE A 268 -8.59 1.13 1.76
CA ILE A 268 -8.41 1.61 0.38
C ILE A 268 -8.90 3.06 0.26
N TRP A 269 -10.09 3.35 0.80
CA TRP A 269 -10.63 4.71 0.82
C TRP A 269 -9.79 5.68 1.67
N ASN A 270 -9.20 5.21 2.76
CA ASN A 270 -8.26 6.01 3.56
C ASN A 270 -6.97 6.31 2.79
N LEU A 271 -6.47 5.35 1.99
CA LEU A 271 -5.34 5.60 1.10
C LEU A 271 -5.67 6.67 0.06
N TRP A 272 -6.84 6.57 -0.58
CA TRP A 272 -7.31 7.59 -1.53
C TRP A 272 -7.39 8.98 -0.89
N ARG A 273 -7.99 9.10 0.31
CA ARG A 273 -8.00 10.39 1.05
C ARG A 273 -6.61 10.89 1.37
N THR A 274 -5.70 10.00 1.75
CA THR A 274 -4.30 10.35 2.04
C THR A 274 -3.64 10.96 0.79
N TYR A 275 -3.88 10.37 -0.38
CA TYR A 275 -3.40 10.87 -1.66
C TYR A 275 -3.98 12.25 -2.01
N CYS A 276 -5.28 12.46 -1.78
CA CYS A 276 -5.90 13.79 -1.95
C CYS A 276 -5.23 14.82 -1.05
N LEU A 277 -4.96 14.48 0.21
CA LEU A 277 -4.30 15.38 1.16
C LEU A 277 -2.86 15.70 0.76
N VAL A 278 -2.13 14.73 0.20
CA VAL A 278 -0.77 14.97 -0.31
C VAL A 278 -0.80 15.97 -1.47
N LEU A 279 -1.66 15.76 -2.47
CA LEU A 279 -1.78 16.66 -3.61
C LEU A 279 -2.28 18.05 -3.20
N LEU A 280 -3.30 18.12 -2.35
CA LEU A 280 -3.82 19.39 -1.83
C LEU A 280 -2.73 20.17 -1.09
N ARG A 281 -1.92 19.50 -0.26
CA ARG A 281 -0.80 20.13 0.42
C ARG A 281 0.22 20.72 -0.57
N ILE A 282 0.56 19.98 -1.63
CA ILE A 282 1.47 20.47 -2.68
C ILE A 282 0.88 21.72 -3.33
N LYS A 283 -0.38 21.67 -3.78
CA LYS A 283 -1.06 22.79 -4.44
C LYS A 283 -1.16 24.03 -3.54
N LEU A 284 -1.52 23.85 -2.27
CA LEU A 284 -1.56 24.95 -1.29
C LEU A 284 -0.18 25.57 -1.09
N ALA A 285 0.87 24.77 -0.96
CA ALA A 285 2.22 25.31 -0.81
C ALA A 285 2.73 26.00 -2.08
N LEU A 286 2.33 25.54 -3.27
CA LEU A 286 2.65 26.22 -4.52
C LEU A 286 1.97 27.59 -4.65
N LEU A 287 0.75 27.74 -4.13
CA LEU A 287 0.07 29.04 -4.05
C LEU A 287 0.87 30.03 -3.21
N ASP A 288 1.42 29.57 -2.08
CA ASP A 288 2.22 30.41 -1.20
C ASP A 288 3.58 30.78 -1.84
N LEU A 289 4.22 29.83 -2.53
CA LEU A 289 5.56 30.00 -3.10
C LEU A 289 5.58 30.77 -4.42
N PHE A 290 4.53 30.62 -5.24
CA PHE A 290 4.46 31.21 -6.57
C PHE A 290 3.07 31.78 -6.85
N PRO A 291 2.71 32.94 -6.26
CA PRO A 291 1.40 33.56 -6.48
C PRO A 291 1.08 33.81 -7.96
N SER A 292 2.10 34.02 -8.80
CA SER A 292 1.99 34.22 -10.24
C SER A 292 1.76 32.95 -11.06
N LEU A 293 1.84 31.74 -10.49
CA LEU A 293 1.44 30.49 -11.18
C LEU A 293 -0.04 30.55 -11.60
N TYR A 294 -0.90 31.24 -10.85
CA TYR A 294 -2.31 31.43 -11.23
C TYR A 294 -2.52 32.44 -12.35
N GLU A 295 -1.64 33.43 -12.50
CA GLU A 295 -1.64 34.35 -13.64
C GLU A 295 -1.12 33.65 -14.92
N LEU A 296 -0.32 32.60 -14.76
CA LEU A 296 0.17 31.71 -15.81
C LEU A 296 -0.85 30.68 -16.28
N VAL A 297 -1.66 30.16 -15.35
CA VAL A 297 -2.68 29.12 -15.57
C VAL A 297 -4.07 29.75 -15.70
N GLY A 298 -4.16 31.03 -16.10
CA GLY A 298 -5.41 31.76 -16.20
C GLY A 298 -6.53 30.94 -16.85
N VAL A 299 -7.63 30.78 -16.10
CA VAL A 299 -8.92 30.14 -16.47
C VAL A 299 -9.03 28.62 -16.24
N ALA A 300 -9.06 28.18 -14.98
CA ALA A 300 -9.72 26.90 -14.62
C ALA A 300 -10.34 26.86 -13.20
N THR A 301 -10.37 27.97 -12.45
CA THR A 301 -11.08 28.03 -11.16
C THR A 301 -12.56 28.29 -11.34
N ASN A 302 -13.30 27.27 -11.79
CA ASN A 302 -14.76 27.24 -11.69
C ASN A 302 -15.27 25.80 -11.46
N SER A 303 -14.64 25.02 -10.57
CA SER A 303 -15.19 23.71 -10.17
C SER A 303 -14.60 23.15 -8.88
N PHE A 304 -14.50 23.94 -7.81
CA PHE A 304 -14.59 23.38 -6.45
C PHE A 304 -16.01 23.55 -5.93
N GLN A 305 -16.97 22.90 -6.59
CA GLN A 305 -18.18 22.48 -5.88
C GLN A 305 -17.82 21.22 -5.12
N ILE A 306 -17.58 21.39 -3.82
CA ILE A 306 -17.62 20.31 -2.85
C ILE A 306 -19.04 19.73 -2.95
N HIS A 307 -19.22 18.68 -3.74
CA HIS A 307 -20.41 17.85 -3.67
C HIS A 307 -20.38 17.17 -2.29
N ARG A 308 -21.22 17.71 -1.40
CA ARG A 308 -21.64 17.08 -0.16
C ARG A 308 -22.49 15.85 -0.44
#